data_AF-V4B579-F1
#
_entry.id   AF-V4B579-F1
#
_cell.length_a   1.000
_cell.length_b   1.000
_cell.length_c   1.000
_cell.angle_alpha   90.00
_cell.angle_beta   90.00
_cell.angle_gamma   90.00
#
_symmetry.space_group_name_H-M   'P 1'
#
loop_
_entity.id
_entity.type
_entity.pdbx_description
1 polymer ?
#
loop_
_entity_poly.entity_id
_entity_poly.type
_entity_poly.pdbx_seq_one_letter_code
_entity_poly.pdbx_strand_id
1 'polypeptide(L)'
;MVNRVTVIFFVYLCAVHQVYSAILTNIRSEAGVSSLLKIRKEYYMVDFDDDNVLTHHNCHRYIRIDDINGDGDITYEEVEANPDTPRFPMEVFLAWDANNDGVLNDIDVNAVFEMVPGTGNIVDLQEFLTIYSSRMNETTGPVMKIQSFVQAERDFLIIDENDDNILTREEFKLEFRLADKNKNGNLEETEVRHMFPMRSTPPENICPNISVSCSVDDVILLFDAADKNQDSQLSVDEYIQHFGNLIQN
;
A
#
# COMPACT_ATOMS: atom_id res chain seq x y z
N MET A 1 -38.59 -36.64 11.23
CA MET A 1 -38.29 -35.26 11.65
C MET A 1 -36.84 -34.98 11.31
N VAL A 2 -36.58 -34.34 10.17
CA VAL A 2 -35.24 -33.84 9.86
C VAL A 2 -34.97 -32.71 10.83
N ASN A 3 -33.93 -32.88 11.63
CA ASN A 3 -33.63 -32.03 12.78
C ASN A 3 -33.30 -30.62 12.27
N ARG A 4 -34.21 -29.65 12.46
CA ARG A 4 -34.10 -28.28 11.92
C ARG A 4 -32.76 -27.60 12.28
N VAL A 5 -32.18 -27.96 13.43
CA VAL A 5 -30.88 -27.46 13.89
C VAL A 5 -29.72 -27.93 13.01
N THR A 6 -29.74 -29.19 12.55
CA THR A 6 -28.69 -29.76 11.69
C THR A 6 -28.74 -29.17 10.28
N VAL A 7 -29.93 -28.86 9.77
CA VAL A 7 -30.07 -28.21 8.46
C VAL A 7 -29.58 -26.75 8.51
N ILE A 8 -29.88 -26.01 9.59
CA ILE A 8 -29.40 -24.63 9.77
C ILE A 8 -27.87 -24.58 9.88
N PHE A 9 -27.25 -25.51 10.61
CA PHE A 9 -25.79 -25.58 10.76
C PHE A 9 -25.07 -25.88 9.44
N PHE A 10 -25.60 -26.78 8.61
CA PHE A 10 -25.04 -27.06 7.28
C PHE A 10 -25.24 -25.91 6.29
N VAL A 11 -26.37 -25.19 6.36
CA VAL A 11 -26.60 -24.00 5.52
C VAL A 11 -25.65 -22.87 5.91
N TYR A 12 -25.40 -22.64 7.21
CA TYR A 12 -24.43 -21.66 7.68
C TYR A 12 -23.00 -22.03 7.28
N LEU A 13 -22.58 -23.29 7.45
CA LEU A 13 -21.27 -23.75 7.01
C LEU A 13 -21.10 -23.63 5.50
N CYS A 14 -22.10 -23.98 4.69
CA CYS A 14 -22.02 -23.83 3.23
C CYS A 14 -22.03 -22.37 2.78
N ALA A 15 -22.80 -21.48 3.44
CA ALA A 15 -22.84 -20.06 3.12
C ALA A 15 -21.53 -19.36 3.50
N VAL A 16 -21.01 -19.61 4.71
CA VAL A 16 -19.70 -19.11 5.16
C VAL A 16 -18.60 -19.65 4.24
N HIS A 17 -18.63 -20.93 3.85
CA HIS A 17 -17.64 -21.49 2.93
C HIS A 17 -17.77 -20.94 1.49
N GLN A 18 -18.97 -20.63 1.01
CA GLN A 18 -19.17 -20.00 -0.30
C GLN A 18 -18.70 -18.55 -0.31
N VAL A 19 -18.98 -17.78 0.75
CA VAL A 19 -18.50 -16.40 0.93
C VAL A 19 -16.97 -16.39 1.04
N TYR A 20 -16.37 -17.26 1.87
CA TYR A 20 -14.91 -17.41 1.96
C TYR A 20 -14.28 -17.88 0.63
N SER A 21 -14.92 -18.79 -0.11
CA SER A 21 -14.40 -19.26 -1.40
C SER A 21 -14.49 -18.21 -2.50
N ALA A 22 -15.54 -17.37 -2.49
CA ALA A 22 -15.70 -16.28 -3.46
C ALA A 22 -14.71 -15.14 -3.18
N ILE A 23 -14.50 -14.82 -1.90
CA ILE A 23 -13.52 -13.83 -1.42
C ILE A 23 -12.10 -14.22 -1.85
N LEU A 24 -11.70 -15.49 -1.69
CA LEU A 24 -10.38 -15.97 -2.10
C LEU A 24 -10.17 -16.03 -3.63
N THR A 25 -11.24 -16.11 -4.43
CA THR A 25 -11.13 -16.21 -5.89
C THR A 25 -10.98 -14.88 -6.63
N ASN A 26 -11.15 -13.74 -5.95
CA ASN A 26 -11.17 -12.42 -6.60
C ASN A 26 -10.14 -11.43 -6.02
N ILE A 27 -9.17 -11.93 -5.27
CA ILE A 27 -8.09 -11.11 -4.70
C ILE A 27 -7.17 -10.62 -5.82
N ARG A 28 -7.07 -9.30 -5.97
CA ARG A 28 -6.15 -8.68 -6.92
C ARG A 28 -4.72 -8.80 -6.42
N SER A 29 -3.82 -9.23 -7.30
CA SER A 29 -2.36 -9.17 -7.07
C SER A 29 -1.70 -7.99 -7.79
N GLU A 30 -2.45 -7.31 -8.66
CA GLU A 30 -2.05 -6.14 -9.42
C GLU A 30 -3.20 -5.14 -9.52
N ALA A 31 -2.86 -3.86 -9.56
CA ALA A 31 -3.83 -2.78 -9.68
C ALA A 31 -3.17 -1.56 -10.32
N GLY A 32 -3.99 -0.61 -10.75
CA GLY A 32 -3.51 0.68 -11.24
C GLY A 32 -2.80 1.49 -10.14
N VAL A 33 -1.58 1.95 -10.40
CA VAL A 33 -0.72 2.64 -9.42
C VAL A 33 -1.38 3.91 -8.86
N SER A 34 -2.14 4.64 -9.66
CA SER A 34 -2.84 5.85 -9.18
C SER A 34 -3.91 5.50 -8.15
N SER A 35 -4.58 4.35 -8.28
CA SER A 35 -5.48 3.84 -7.25
C SER A 35 -4.72 3.35 -6.02
N LEU A 36 -3.59 2.64 -6.20
CA LEU A 36 -2.77 2.18 -5.07
C LEU A 36 -2.22 3.34 -4.23
N LEU A 37 -1.75 4.43 -4.85
CA LEU A 37 -1.30 5.64 -4.15
C LEU A 37 -2.43 6.32 -3.35
N LYS A 38 -3.67 6.28 -3.84
CA LYS A 38 -4.83 6.77 -3.08
C LYS A 38 -5.12 5.89 -1.86
N ILE A 39 -5.17 4.57 -2.06
CA ILE A 39 -5.42 3.61 -0.98
C ILE A 39 -4.30 3.68 0.07
N ARG A 40 -3.04 3.86 -0.35
CA ARG A 40 -1.90 4.13 0.55
C ARG A 40 -2.14 5.36 1.43
N LYS A 41 -2.66 6.47 0.88
CA LYS A 41 -2.95 7.67 1.67
C LYS A 41 -4.02 7.39 2.73
N GLU A 42 -5.05 6.62 2.38
CA GLU A 42 -6.07 6.17 3.34
C GLU A 42 -5.46 5.30 4.45
N TYR A 43 -4.57 4.37 4.11
CA TYR A 43 -3.89 3.51 5.09
C TYR A 43 -3.23 4.33 6.20
N TYR A 44 -2.43 5.34 5.84
CA TYR A 44 -1.76 6.20 6.82
C TYR A 44 -2.70 7.20 7.53
N MET A 45 -3.90 7.46 7.00
CA MET A 45 -4.92 8.22 7.74
C MET A 45 -5.56 7.37 8.84
N VAL A 46 -5.67 6.05 8.62
CA VAL A 46 -6.25 5.10 9.58
C VAL A 46 -5.20 4.71 10.64
N ASP A 47 -3.94 4.55 10.23
CA ASP A 47 -2.77 4.27 11.08
C ASP A 47 -2.35 5.49 11.93
N PHE A 48 -3.18 5.84 12.92
CA PHE A 48 -2.96 7.04 13.72
C PHE A 48 -1.79 6.94 14.72
N ASP A 49 -1.33 5.73 15.05
CA ASP A 49 -0.18 5.49 15.95
C ASP A 49 1.13 5.23 15.20
N ASP A 50 1.09 5.23 13.87
CA ASP A 50 2.25 5.27 12.97
C ASP A 50 3.19 4.07 13.20
N ASP A 51 2.60 2.91 13.49
CA ASP A 51 3.34 1.67 13.71
C ASP A 51 3.37 0.76 12.47
N ASN A 52 2.83 1.26 11.35
CA ASN A 52 2.75 0.59 10.06
C ASN A 52 1.96 -0.72 10.11
N VAL A 53 0.97 -0.81 11.00
CA VAL A 53 -0.07 -1.86 10.99
C VAL A 53 -1.42 -1.29 11.43
N LEU A 54 -2.50 -1.73 10.79
CA LEU A 54 -3.86 -1.37 11.24
C LEU A 54 -4.39 -2.40 12.20
N THR A 55 -4.82 -1.97 13.37
CA THR A 55 -5.57 -2.79 14.33
C THR A 55 -7.06 -2.48 14.29
N HIS A 56 -7.87 -3.31 14.95
CA HIS A 56 -9.29 -2.99 15.19
C HIS A 56 -9.49 -1.58 15.78
N HIS A 57 -8.56 -1.15 16.65
CA HIS A 57 -8.66 0.15 17.28
C HIS A 57 -8.44 1.29 16.27
N ASN A 58 -7.48 1.14 15.35
CA ASN A 58 -7.24 2.08 14.24
C ASN A 58 -8.51 2.23 13.38
N CYS A 59 -9.01 1.11 12.83
CA CYS A 59 -10.17 1.11 11.94
C CYS A 59 -11.44 1.64 12.62
N HIS A 60 -11.73 1.18 13.85
CA HIS A 60 -12.90 1.62 14.59
C HIS A 60 -12.84 3.09 14.99
N ARG A 61 -11.64 3.59 15.37
CA ARG A 61 -11.44 5.01 15.63
C ARG A 61 -11.68 5.82 14.36
N TYR A 62 -11.14 5.38 13.23
CA TYR A 62 -11.26 6.06 11.94
C TYR A 62 -12.72 6.26 11.52
N ILE A 63 -13.51 5.18 11.43
CA ILE A 63 -14.89 5.30 10.94
C ILE A 63 -15.78 6.12 11.89
N ARG A 64 -15.52 6.10 13.21
CA ARG A 64 -16.33 6.83 14.18
C ARG A 64 -16.08 8.33 14.23
N ILE A 65 -15.08 8.85 13.53
CA ILE A 65 -14.88 10.30 13.44
C ILE A 65 -16.10 10.94 12.77
N ASP A 66 -16.77 10.23 11.86
CA ASP A 66 -17.92 10.68 11.09
C ASP A 66 -19.28 10.26 11.68
N ASP A 67 -19.34 9.60 12.84
CA ASP A 67 -20.60 9.25 13.53
C ASP A 67 -21.19 10.50 14.24
N ILE A 68 -21.69 11.45 13.45
CA ILE A 68 -22.16 12.76 13.92
C ILE A 68 -23.39 12.59 14.83
N ASN A 69 -24.28 11.67 14.48
CA ASN A 69 -25.55 11.50 15.18
C ASN A 69 -25.44 10.52 16.38
N GLY A 70 -24.42 9.67 16.43
CA GLY A 70 -24.10 8.78 17.53
C GLY A 70 -24.91 7.48 17.56
N ASP A 71 -25.50 7.06 16.43
CA ASP A 71 -26.24 5.80 16.31
C ASP A 71 -25.35 4.59 16.00
N GLY A 72 -24.08 4.84 15.65
CA GLY A 72 -23.08 3.81 15.35
C GLY A 72 -23.11 3.30 13.91
N ASP A 73 -23.97 3.85 13.05
CA ASP A 73 -24.01 3.60 11.61
C ASP A 73 -23.59 4.88 10.88
N ILE A 74 -22.44 4.85 10.20
CA ILE A 74 -21.93 6.04 9.51
C ILE A 74 -22.45 6.08 8.08
N THR A 75 -23.32 7.04 7.79
CA THR A 75 -23.82 7.32 6.44
C THR A 75 -22.87 8.19 5.64
N TYR A 76 -22.95 8.15 4.31
CA TYR A 76 -22.14 9.04 3.47
C TYR A 76 -22.51 10.52 3.69
N GLU A 77 -23.77 10.81 4.00
CA GLU A 77 -24.22 12.16 4.36
C GLU A 77 -23.52 12.70 5.61
N GLU A 78 -23.25 11.86 6.61
CA GLU A 78 -22.52 12.29 7.82
C GLU A 78 -21.06 12.55 7.51
N VAL A 79 -20.46 11.70 6.70
CA VAL A 79 -19.09 11.91 6.21
C VAL A 79 -18.96 13.22 5.44
N GLU A 80 -19.91 13.55 4.55
CA GLU A 80 -19.93 14.83 3.84
C GLU A 80 -20.21 16.03 4.76
N ALA A 81 -20.97 15.81 5.83
CA ALA A 81 -21.32 16.85 6.79
C ALA A 81 -20.20 17.13 7.80
N ASN A 82 -19.23 16.23 7.96
CA ASN A 82 -18.15 16.41 8.92
C ASN A 82 -17.10 17.42 8.41
N PRO A 83 -16.95 18.58 9.07
CA PRO A 83 -15.98 19.58 8.65
C PRO A 83 -14.54 19.22 9.02
N ASP A 84 -14.35 18.26 9.93
CA ASP A 84 -13.05 17.93 10.53
C ASP A 84 -12.38 16.73 9.84
N THR A 85 -13.06 16.05 8.91
CA THR A 85 -12.47 14.97 8.10
C THR A 85 -12.02 15.49 6.73
N PRO A 86 -10.84 15.04 6.23
CA PRO A 86 -10.50 15.21 4.83
C PRO A 86 -11.64 14.67 3.96
N ARG A 87 -11.98 15.36 2.86
CA ARG A 87 -13.06 14.94 1.96
C ARG A 87 -12.92 13.46 1.63
N PHE A 88 -13.77 12.65 2.22
CA PHE A 88 -13.83 11.22 2.04
C PHE A 88 -14.57 10.93 0.73
N PRO A 89 -13.87 10.55 -0.35
CA PRO A 89 -14.55 10.35 -1.62
C PRO A 89 -15.51 9.17 -1.52
N MET A 90 -16.68 9.25 -2.16
CA MET A 90 -17.65 8.14 -2.26
C MET A 90 -17.00 6.80 -2.63
N GLU A 91 -16.00 6.80 -3.50
CA GLU A 91 -15.24 5.60 -3.89
C GLU A 91 -14.57 4.91 -2.69
N VAL A 92 -14.07 5.69 -1.72
CA VAL A 92 -13.45 5.18 -0.50
C VAL A 92 -14.54 4.65 0.43
N PHE A 93 -15.63 5.39 0.62
CA PHE A 93 -16.78 4.93 1.41
C PHE A 93 -17.28 3.56 0.96
N LEU A 94 -17.54 3.41 -0.34
CA LEU A 94 -18.00 2.14 -0.91
C LEU A 94 -16.97 1.01 -0.81
N ALA A 95 -15.66 1.33 -0.73
CA ALA A 95 -14.64 0.32 -0.53
C ALA A 95 -14.56 -0.16 0.94
N TRP A 96 -14.95 0.69 1.89
CA TRP A 96 -15.10 0.33 3.30
C TRP A 96 -16.38 -0.48 3.55
N ASP A 97 -17.50 -0.10 2.93
CA ASP A 97 -18.82 -0.76 3.03
C ASP A 97 -18.76 -2.18 2.46
N ALA A 98 -18.41 -3.14 3.32
CA ALA A 98 -18.06 -4.49 2.92
C ALA A 98 -19.32 -5.31 2.62
N ASN A 99 -20.43 -4.99 3.28
CA ASN A 99 -21.70 -5.70 3.13
C ASN A 99 -22.66 -5.00 2.14
N ASN A 100 -22.30 -3.81 1.64
CA ASN A 100 -23.07 -2.95 0.73
C ASN A 100 -24.45 -2.58 1.29
N ASP A 101 -24.56 -2.32 2.58
CA ASP A 101 -25.80 -1.89 3.22
C ASP A 101 -25.98 -0.36 3.24
N GLY A 102 -24.97 0.38 2.78
CA GLY A 102 -24.98 1.84 2.65
C GLY A 102 -24.56 2.59 3.90
N VAL A 103 -24.09 1.89 4.94
CA VAL A 103 -23.49 2.49 6.13
C VAL A 103 -22.14 1.84 6.45
N LEU A 104 -21.29 2.53 7.20
CA LEU A 104 -20.08 1.93 7.78
C LEU A 104 -20.30 1.69 9.26
N ASN A 105 -20.07 0.46 9.73
CA ASN A 105 -20.16 0.12 11.14
C ASN A 105 -19.16 -0.98 11.55
N ASP A 106 -19.36 -1.57 12.73
CA ASP A 106 -18.49 -2.62 13.26
C ASP A 106 -18.45 -3.87 12.36
N ILE A 107 -19.49 -4.13 11.56
CA ILE A 107 -19.50 -5.25 10.59
C ILE A 107 -18.43 -5.01 9.52
N ASP A 108 -18.33 -3.78 9.01
CA ASP A 108 -17.36 -3.41 7.99
C ASP A 108 -15.93 -3.44 8.52
N VAL A 109 -15.73 -2.94 9.74
CA VAL A 109 -14.43 -3.05 10.42
C VAL A 109 -14.02 -4.50 10.56
N ASN A 110 -14.90 -5.38 11.06
CA ASN A 110 -14.61 -6.81 11.19
C ASN A 110 -14.27 -7.44 9.84
N ALA A 111 -14.98 -7.05 8.77
CA ALA A 111 -14.75 -7.57 7.43
C ALA A 111 -13.34 -7.25 6.89
N VAL A 112 -12.68 -6.19 7.35
CA VAL A 112 -11.27 -5.91 7.00
C VAL A 112 -10.36 -7.04 7.50
N PHE A 113 -10.57 -7.51 8.74
CA PHE A 113 -9.73 -8.52 9.39
C PHE A 113 -10.12 -9.97 9.06
N GLU A 114 -11.31 -10.19 8.49
CA GLU A 114 -11.78 -11.52 8.09
C GLU A 114 -11.34 -11.92 6.66
N MET A 115 -11.01 -10.95 5.82
CA MET A 115 -10.82 -11.12 4.37
C MET A 115 -9.44 -11.68 4.00
N VAL A 116 -8.41 -11.50 4.83
CA VAL A 116 -7.04 -12.00 4.55
C VAL A 116 -6.58 -12.93 5.68
N PRO A 117 -6.15 -14.17 5.36
CA PRO A 117 -5.60 -15.08 6.37
C PRO A 117 -4.16 -14.67 6.70
N GLY A 118 -3.81 -14.37 7.96
CA GLY A 118 -2.38 -14.23 8.24
C GLY A 118 -1.91 -13.86 9.64
N THR A 119 -2.49 -12.87 10.30
CA THR A 119 -1.68 -12.11 11.28
C THR A 119 -2.29 -12.01 12.69
N GLY A 120 -3.60 -12.19 12.82
CA GLY A 120 -4.30 -11.96 14.09
C GLY A 120 -4.48 -10.46 14.34
N ASN A 121 -5.70 -9.96 14.13
CA ASN A 121 -6.15 -8.61 14.48
C ASN A 121 -5.27 -7.43 14.00
N ILE A 122 -4.35 -7.63 13.05
CA ILE A 122 -3.52 -6.59 12.44
C ILE A 122 -3.57 -6.69 10.91
N VAL A 123 -3.46 -5.57 10.21
CA VAL A 123 -3.48 -5.51 8.74
C VAL A 123 -2.33 -4.64 8.26
N ASP A 124 -1.40 -5.21 7.50
CA ASP A 124 -0.30 -4.44 6.91
C ASP A 124 -0.70 -3.70 5.62
N LEU A 125 0.17 -2.83 5.12
CA LEU A 125 -0.09 -2.08 3.88
C LEU A 125 -0.39 -3.00 2.69
N GLN A 126 0.27 -4.15 2.56
CA GLN A 126 0.04 -5.07 1.44
C GLN A 126 -1.36 -5.67 1.52
N GLU A 127 -1.75 -6.14 2.70
CA GLU A 127 -3.08 -6.69 2.97
C GLU A 127 -4.16 -5.63 2.72
N PHE A 128 -3.96 -4.41 3.20
CA PHE A 128 -4.86 -3.28 2.97
C PHE A 128 -5.01 -2.96 1.48
N LEU A 129 -3.91 -2.73 0.75
CA LEU A 129 -3.97 -2.48 -0.70
C LEU A 129 -4.68 -3.60 -1.45
N THR A 130 -4.45 -4.85 -1.04
CA THR A 130 -5.06 -6.04 -1.63
C THR A 130 -6.56 -6.10 -1.40
N ILE A 131 -7.02 -5.89 -0.17
CA ILE A 131 -8.45 -5.87 0.19
C ILE A 131 -9.18 -4.79 -0.61
N TYR A 132 -8.70 -3.55 -0.54
CA TYR A 132 -9.43 -2.40 -1.08
C TYR A 132 -9.43 -2.40 -2.61
N SER A 133 -8.29 -2.70 -3.24
CA SER A 133 -8.25 -2.80 -4.70
C SER A 133 -9.16 -3.90 -5.25
N SER A 134 -9.37 -4.98 -4.49
CA SER A 134 -10.26 -6.09 -4.86
C SER A 134 -11.75 -5.73 -4.73
N ARG A 135 -12.10 -4.79 -3.85
CA ARG A 135 -13.47 -4.28 -3.68
C ARG A 135 -13.84 -3.22 -4.72
N MET A 136 -12.86 -2.54 -5.32
CA MET A 136 -13.11 -1.56 -6.37
C MET A 136 -13.52 -2.23 -7.70
N ASN A 137 -14.49 -1.65 -8.40
CA ASN A 137 -14.88 -2.09 -9.74
C ASN A 137 -13.72 -1.90 -10.74
N GLU A 138 -13.09 -0.72 -10.73
CA GLU A 138 -11.99 -0.37 -11.61
C GLU A 138 -10.85 0.29 -10.82
N THR A 139 -9.63 0.15 -11.33
CA THR A 139 -8.44 0.84 -10.79
C THR A 139 -7.79 1.67 -11.89
N THR A 140 -7.15 2.77 -11.51
CA THR A 140 -6.65 3.79 -12.43
C THR A 140 -5.12 3.89 -12.43
N GLY A 141 -4.55 4.30 -13.56
CA GLY A 141 -3.11 4.41 -13.77
C GLY A 141 -2.47 3.14 -14.33
N PRO A 142 -1.16 3.15 -14.59
CA PRO A 142 -0.42 1.98 -15.05
C PRO A 142 -0.56 0.81 -14.07
N VAL A 143 -0.68 -0.41 -14.59
CA VAL A 143 -0.81 -1.61 -13.74
C VAL A 143 0.54 -1.96 -13.13
N MET A 144 0.55 -2.24 -11.81
CA MET A 144 1.71 -2.68 -11.05
C MET A 144 1.31 -3.81 -10.10
N LYS A 145 2.21 -4.78 -9.88
CA LYS A 145 2.06 -5.78 -8.83
C LYS A 145 2.02 -5.08 -7.47
N ILE A 146 1.03 -5.41 -6.63
CA ILE A 146 0.89 -4.81 -5.28
C ILE A 146 2.15 -5.05 -4.44
N GLN A 147 2.75 -6.23 -4.55
CA GLN A 147 4.02 -6.53 -3.88
C GLN A 147 5.17 -5.62 -4.33
N SER A 148 5.24 -5.27 -5.63
CA SER A 148 6.27 -4.35 -6.14
C SER A 148 6.05 -2.93 -5.62
N PHE A 149 4.78 -2.50 -5.51
CA PHE A 149 4.42 -1.23 -4.87
C PHE A 149 4.90 -1.19 -3.41
N VAL A 150 4.55 -2.20 -2.61
CA VAL A 150 4.90 -2.26 -1.18
C VAL A 150 6.41 -2.38 -0.98
N GLN A 151 7.12 -3.06 -1.88
CA GLN A 151 8.57 -3.08 -1.81
C GLN A 151 9.15 -1.69 -2.08
N ALA A 152 8.70 -0.97 -3.12
CA ALA A 152 9.15 0.39 -3.37
C ALA A 152 8.82 1.36 -2.22
N GLU A 153 7.67 1.19 -1.55
CA GLU A 153 7.33 1.93 -0.34
C GLU A 153 8.37 1.72 0.77
N ARG A 154 8.68 0.46 1.09
CA ARG A 154 9.66 0.12 2.12
C ARG A 154 11.03 0.69 1.78
N ASP A 155 11.39 0.64 0.51
CA ASP A 155 12.65 1.18 0.01
C ASP A 155 12.71 2.69 0.19
N PHE A 156 11.62 3.41 -0.09
CA PHE A 156 11.49 4.84 0.17
C PHE A 156 11.71 5.16 1.65
N LEU A 157 10.96 4.51 2.55
CA LEU A 157 11.02 4.75 4.00
C LEU A 157 12.40 4.46 4.61
N ILE A 158 13.17 3.54 4.03
CA ILE A 158 14.54 3.28 4.47
C ILE A 158 15.48 4.44 4.11
N ILE A 159 15.28 5.07 2.95
CA ILE A 159 16.13 6.15 2.44
C ILE A 159 15.76 7.49 3.08
N ASP A 160 14.47 7.67 3.40
CA ASP A 160 13.91 8.88 3.99
C ASP A 160 14.28 9.01 5.48
N GLU A 161 15.57 9.24 5.78
CA GLU A 161 16.08 9.22 7.16
C GLU A 161 15.40 10.22 8.11
N ASN A 162 14.78 11.27 7.56
CA ASN A 162 14.20 12.35 8.35
C ASN A 162 12.65 12.26 8.46
N ASP A 163 12.03 11.25 7.83
CA ASP A 163 10.58 10.99 7.77
C ASP A 163 9.73 12.20 7.28
N ASP A 164 10.28 13.06 6.42
CA ASP A 164 9.54 14.20 5.86
C ASP A 164 8.75 13.86 4.58
N ASN A 165 8.77 12.59 4.16
CA ASN A 165 8.16 12.05 2.94
C ASN A 165 8.72 12.65 1.65
N ILE A 166 9.96 13.14 1.69
CA ILE A 166 10.66 13.77 0.57
C ILE A 166 12.11 13.29 0.51
N LEU A 167 12.48 12.56 -0.55
CA LEU A 167 13.89 12.22 -0.74
C LEU A 167 14.64 13.36 -1.42
N THR A 168 15.64 13.88 -0.74
CA THR A 168 16.64 14.76 -1.32
C THR A 168 17.69 13.96 -2.10
N ARG A 169 18.44 14.65 -2.98
CA ARG A 169 19.59 14.05 -3.66
C ARG A 169 20.66 13.52 -2.69
N GLU A 170 20.80 14.11 -1.51
CA GLU A 170 21.83 13.67 -0.56
C GLU A 170 21.39 12.44 0.23
N GLU A 171 20.12 12.32 0.63
CA GLU A 171 19.56 11.08 1.17
C GLU A 171 19.65 9.96 0.14
N PHE A 172 19.22 10.23 -1.10
CA PHE A 172 19.31 9.24 -2.17
C PHE A 172 20.75 8.76 -2.37
N LYS A 173 21.75 9.67 -2.40
CA LYS A 173 23.18 9.30 -2.53
C LYS A 173 23.75 8.57 -1.32
N LEU A 174 23.24 8.82 -0.12
CA LEU A 174 23.80 8.26 1.12
C LEU A 174 23.79 6.73 1.06
N GLU A 175 22.68 6.13 0.61
CA GLU A 175 22.59 4.68 0.44
C GLU A 175 23.62 4.14 -0.55
N PHE A 176 23.93 4.88 -1.62
CA PHE A 176 24.97 4.47 -2.57
C PHE A 176 26.38 4.57 -1.96
N ARG A 177 26.62 5.54 -1.08
CA ARG A 177 27.88 5.61 -0.31
C ARG A 177 27.98 4.50 0.72
N LEU A 178 26.87 4.06 1.32
CA LEU A 178 26.84 2.94 2.27
C LEU A 178 27.07 1.60 1.57
N ALA A 179 26.64 1.49 0.32
CA ALA A 179 26.85 0.31 -0.51
C ALA A 179 28.29 0.15 -1.03
N ASP A 180 28.98 1.26 -1.33
CA ASP A 180 30.40 1.30 -1.71
C ASP A 180 31.29 0.93 -0.50
N LYS A 181 31.42 -0.37 -0.24
CA LYS A 181 32.12 -0.91 0.93
C LYS A 181 33.62 -0.63 0.86
N ASN A 182 34.17 -0.69 -0.35
CA ASN A 182 35.60 -0.48 -0.56
C ASN A 182 35.97 1.01 -0.69
N LYS A 183 34.97 1.91 -0.76
CA LYS A 183 35.08 3.37 -0.81
C LYS A 183 35.87 3.85 -2.02
N ASN A 184 35.78 3.15 -3.14
CA ASN A 184 36.51 3.48 -4.36
C ASN A 184 35.72 4.42 -5.30
N GLY A 185 34.49 4.80 -4.92
CA GLY A 185 33.60 5.68 -5.68
C GLY A 185 32.83 4.97 -6.79
N ASN A 186 33.00 3.65 -6.92
CA ASN A 186 32.30 2.80 -7.88
C ASN A 186 31.59 1.67 -7.15
N LEU A 187 30.47 1.25 -7.71
CA LEU A 187 29.68 0.14 -7.23
C LEU A 187 29.92 -1.07 -8.13
N GLU A 188 30.43 -2.14 -7.53
CA GLU A 188 30.61 -3.43 -8.17
C GLU A 188 29.35 -4.30 -8.02
N GLU A 189 29.18 -5.33 -8.86
CA GLU A 189 28.01 -6.23 -8.82
C GLU A 189 27.69 -6.77 -7.41
N THR A 190 28.72 -7.05 -6.60
CA THR A 190 28.55 -7.57 -5.24
C THR A 190 28.04 -6.52 -4.24
N GLU A 191 28.35 -5.25 -4.49
CA GLU A 191 27.88 -4.09 -3.73
C GLU A 191 26.44 -3.76 -4.16
N VAL A 192 26.16 -3.76 -5.47
CA VAL A 192 24.82 -3.44 -6.00
C VAL A 192 23.77 -4.51 -5.69
N ARG A 193 24.12 -5.80 -5.68
CA ARG A 193 23.18 -6.88 -5.34
C ARG A 193 22.54 -6.75 -3.94
N HIS A 194 23.12 -5.93 -3.06
CA HIS A 194 22.61 -5.69 -1.72
C HIS A 194 22.12 -4.26 -1.49
N MET A 195 22.03 -3.44 -2.54
CA MET A 195 21.51 -2.07 -2.47
C MET A 195 20.00 -2.07 -2.47
N PHE A 196 19.42 -1.56 -1.40
CA PHE A 196 18.12 -0.93 -1.49
C PHE A 196 18.33 0.48 -2.06
N PRO A 197 17.69 0.87 -3.19
CA PRO A 197 16.44 0.35 -3.75
C PRO A 197 16.55 -0.27 -5.16
N MET A 198 17.43 -1.26 -5.34
CA MET A 198 17.62 -1.95 -6.62
C MET A 198 17.76 -3.44 -6.43
N ARG A 199 16.68 -4.09 -6.00
CA ARG A 199 16.52 -5.55 -6.22
C ARG A 199 16.30 -5.89 -7.70
N SER A 200 16.27 -4.88 -8.55
CA SER A 200 16.32 -4.98 -9.99
C SER A 200 17.66 -4.47 -10.45
N THR A 201 18.31 -5.21 -11.34
CA THR A 201 19.45 -4.70 -12.10
C THR A 201 19.08 -3.30 -12.63
N PRO A 202 19.86 -2.24 -12.34
CA PRO A 202 19.63 -0.92 -12.92
C PRO A 202 19.48 -1.07 -14.44
N PRO A 203 18.61 -0.28 -15.08
CA PRO A 203 18.44 -0.33 -16.53
C PRO A 203 19.79 -0.22 -17.25
N GLU A 204 20.01 -1.03 -18.30
CA GLU A 204 21.28 -1.03 -19.06
C GLU A 204 21.65 0.37 -19.61
N ASN A 205 20.66 1.24 -19.83
CA ASN A 205 20.90 2.61 -20.29
C ASN A 205 21.44 3.55 -19.20
N ILE A 206 21.40 3.14 -17.93
CA ILE A 206 21.88 3.92 -16.78
C ILE A 206 23.16 3.27 -16.25
N CYS A 207 23.14 1.95 -16.07
CA CYS A 207 24.33 1.17 -15.74
C CYS A 207 24.60 0.14 -16.85
N PRO A 208 25.35 0.52 -17.89
CA PRO A 208 25.57 -0.34 -19.05
C PRO A 208 26.39 -1.60 -18.75
N ASN A 209 27.13 -1.63 -17.64
CA ASN A 209 27.85 -2.84 -17.23
C ASN A 209 28.08 -2.91 -15.72
N ILE A 210 27.06 -3.38 -14.99
CA ILE A 210 27.13 -3.57 -13.54
C ILE A 210 28.15 -4.63 -13.10
N SER A 211 28.45 -5.56 -13.99
CA SER A 211 29.51 -6.56 -13.83
C SER A 211 30.93 -5.97 -13.91
N VAL A 212 31.07 -4.67 -14.22
CA VAL A 212 32.36 -3.96 -14.24
C VAL A 212 32.39 -2.84 -13.19
N SER A 213 31.53 -1.83 -13.27
CA SER A 213 31.44 -0.72 -12.30
C SER A 213 30.37 0.30 -12.70
N CYS A 214 29.59 0.81 -11.74
CA CYS A 214 28.75 2.01 -11.89
C CYS A 214 29.29 3.11 -10.98
N SER A 215 29.39 4.37 -11.40
CA SER A 215 29.77 5.44 -10.47
C SER A 215 28.58 5.92 -9.64
N VAL A 216 28.84 6.48 -8.45
CA VAL A 216 27.81 7.15 -7.64
C VAL A 216 27.15 8.33 -8.39
N ASP A 217 27.87 8.95 -9.33
CA ASP A 217 27.33 10.03 -10.16
C ASP A 217 26.36 9.51 -11.25
N ASP A 218 26.61 8.33 -11.83
CA ASP A 218 25.70 7.72 -12.82
C ASP A 218 24.35 7.36 -12.20
N VAL A 219 24.36 7.02 -10.92
CA VAL A 219 23.16 6.71 -10.16
C VAL A 219 22.22 7.91 -10.04
N ILE A 220 22.76 9.14 -9.96
CA ILE A 220 21.92 10.32 -9.82
C ILE A 220 21.04 10.53 -11.06
N LEU A 221 21.39 9.94 -12.20
CA LEU A 221 20.51 9.92 -13.36
C LEU A 221 19.21 9.14 -13.11
N LEU A 222 19.17 8.21 -12.15
CA LEU A 222 17.95 7.53 -11.71
C LEU A 222 17.06 8.45 -10.90
N PHE A 223 17.67 9.24 -10.01
CA PHE A 223 16.95 10.28 -9.28
C PHE A 223 16.32 11.25 -10.28
N ASP A 224 17.11 11.76 -11.22
CA ASP A 224 16.63 12.70 -12.25
C ASP A 224 15.54 12.09 -13.15
N ALA A 225 15.58 10.78 -13.39
CA ALA A 225 14.56 10.08 -14.17
C ALA A 225 13.26 9.81 -13.38
N ALA A 226 13.35 9.76 -12.04
CA ALA A 226 12.21 9.63 -11.15
C ALA A 226 11.56 11.00 -10.83
N ASP A 227 12.36 12.07 -10.79
CA ASP A 227 11.94 13.46 -10.54
C ASP A 227 11.17 14.01 -11.75
N LYS A 228 9.85 13.76 -11.76
CA LYS A 228 8.99 14.09 -12.90
C LYS A 228 8.69 15.58 -12.97
N ASN A 229 8.55 16.21 -11.81
CA ASN A 229 8.20 17.62 -11.72
C ASN A 229 9.43 18.55 -11.77
N GLN A 230 10.65 17.99 -11.71
CA GLN A 230 11.94 18.66 -11.78
C GLN A 230 12.19 19.64 -10.63
N ASP A 231 11.69 19.34 -9.44
CA ASP A 231 11.89 20.15 -8.24
C ASP A 231 13.13 19.75 -7.42
N SER A 232 13.91 18.78 -7.92
CA SER A 232 15.11 18.23 -7.27
C SER A 232 14.83 17.49 -5.96
N GLN A 233 13.58 17.06 -5.76
CA GLN A 233 13.12 16.20 -4.69
C GLN A 233 12.37 15.01 -5.30
N LEU A 234 12.29 13.89 -4.58
CA LEU A 234 11.38 12.80 -4.95
C LEU A 234 10.31 12.67 -3.90
N SER A 235 9.07 12.90 -4.31
CA SER A 235 7.91 12.46 -3.54
C SER A 235 7.80 10.93 -3.54
N VAL A 236 7.12 10.37 -2.54
CA VAL A 236 6.75 8.94 -2.51
C VAL A 236 6.05 8.52 -3.80
N ASP A 237 5.14 9.37 -4.30
CA ASP A 237 4.36 9.11 -5.51
C ASP A 237 5.29 8.97 -6.76
N GLU A 238 6.29 9.84 -6.90
CA GLU A 238 7.28 9.77 -7.98
C GLU A 238 8.18 8.55 -7.87
N TYR A 239 8.67 8.31 -6.66
CA TYR A 239 9.54 7.19 -6.37
C TYR A 239 8.88 5.85 -6.72
N ILE A 240 7.69 5.59 -6.19
CA ILE A 240 6.97 4.32 -6.43
C ILE A 240 6.64 4.16 -7.91
N GLN A 241 6.16 5.22 -8.57
CA GLN A 241 5.84 5.16 -9.99
C GLN A 241 7.06 4.85 -10.87
N HIS A 242 8.25 5.28 -10.46
CA HIS A 242 9.48 4.99 -11.18
C HIS A 242 10.04 3.62 -10.79
N PHE A 243 10.44 3.44 -9.54
CA PHE A 243 11.20 2.28 -9.06
C PHE A 243 10.33 1.04 -8.87
N GLY A 244 9.06 1.18 -8.48
CA GLY A 244 8.14 0.04 -8.33
C GLY A 244 7.98 -0.78 -9.61
N ASN A 245 8.09 -0.14 -10.78
CA ASN A 245 8.00 -0.83 -12.08
C ASN A 245 9.28 -1.58 -12.44
N LEU A 246 10.39 -1.24 -11.81
CA LEU A 246 11.65 -1.94 -12.01
C LEU A 246 11.67 -3.25 -11.21
N ILE A 247 10.99 -3.33 -10.07
CA ILE A 247 11.02 -4.47 -9.13
C ILE A 247 10.48 -5.75 -9.77
N GLN A 248 11.40 -6.68 -10.06
CA GLN A 248 11.10 -8.02 -10.54
C GLN A 248 10.91 -8.96 -9.35
N ASN A 249 9.65 -9.17 -8.97
CA ASN A 249 9.23 -10.18 -7.98
C ASN A 249 8.91 -11.51 -8.65
#